data_AF-A0A962RZT2-F1
#
_entry.id   AF-A0A962RZT2-F1
#
_cell.length_a   1.000
_cell.length_b   1.000
_cell.length_c   1.000
_cell.angle_alpha   90.00
_cell.angle_beta   90.00
_cell.angle_gamma   90.00
#
_symmetry.space_group_name_H-M   'P 1'
#
loop_
_entity.id
_entity.type
_entity.pdbx_description
1 polymer ?
#
loop_
_entity_poly.entity_id
_entity_poly.type
_entity_poly.pdbx_seq_one_letter_code
_entity_poly.pdbx_strand_id
1 'polypeptide(L)'
;MATAGKAAYEELTKLATNFVTAQKGIWDHAAWLDFMSGVQNKGFDISGEMQSNLGDLLNAMNRFYTTCAATGNMESTMKSVVNDSVLFIREHSGVWDHTDWEEFVKTAQQNTFTLSESTTAYLGGILEALKALYVLPPAATAKKRTTASRTKASAGSQPAAAAKKSEEAKPAAAKPAVRKKVAKKAPKSQ
;
A
#
# COMPACT_ATOMS: atom_id res chain seq x y z
N MET A 1 -26.72 -13.31 5.42
CA MET A 1 -25.79 -12.20 5.71
C MET A 1 -24.34 -12.44 5.24
N ALA A 2 -23.96 -13.64 4.76
CA ALA A 2 -22.56 -13.94 4.39
C ALA A 2 -22.02 -13.25 3.10
N THR A 3 -22.88 -12.67 2.26
CA THR A 3 -22.47 -12.04 0.99
C THR A 3 -21.95 -10.61 1.17
N ALA A 4 -22.43 -9.88 2.17
CA ALA A 4 -22.05 -8.49 2.43
C ALA A 4 -20.56 -8.38 2.83
N GLY A 5 -20.07 -9.31 3.66
CA GLY A 5 -18.66 -9.33 4.08
C GLY A 5 -17.70 -9.57 2.92
N LYS A 6 -18.05 -10.46 1.97
CA LYS A 6 -17.22 -10.76 0.79
C LYS A 6 -17.11 -9.54 -0.14
N ALA A 7 -18.22 -8.89 -0.44
CA ALA A 7 -18.22 -7.69 -1.27
C ALA A 7 -17.47 -6.52 -0.61
N ALA A 8 -17.61 -6.37 0.71
CA ALA A 8 -16.89 -5.37 1.50
C ALA A 8 -15.37 -5.61 1.46
N TYR A 9 -14.94 -6.87 1.63
CA TYR A 9 -13.54 -7.28 1.53
C TYR A 9 -12.93 -7.00 0.15
N GLU A 10 -13.65 -7.32 -0.93
CA GLU A 10 -13.19 -7.08 -2.30
C GLU A 10 -13.07 -5.58 -2.63
N GLU A 11 -14.07 -4.78 -2.25
CA GLU A 11 -14.03 -3.33 -2.48
C GLU A 11 -12.90 -2.70 -1.65
N LEU A 12 -12.67 -3.14 -0.41
CA LEU A 12 -11.58 -2.64 0.42
C LEU A 12 -10.21 -2.98 -0.19
N THR A 13 -10.03 -4.22 -0.62
CA THR A 13 -8.81 -4.66 -1.31
C THR A 13 -8.58 -3.86 -2.58
N LYS A 14 -9.62 -3.62 -3.38
CA LYS A 14 -9.56 -2.79 -4.58
C LYS A 14 -9.16 -1.35 -4.28
N LEU A 15 -9.68 -0.74 -3.22
CA LEU A 15 -9.28 0.60 -2.78
C LEU A 15 -7.79 0.63 -2.41
N ALA A 16 -7.30 -0.37 -1.68
CA ALA A 16 -5.89 -0.50 -1.31
C ALA A 16 -4.98 -0.64 -2.54
N THR A 17 -5.33 -1.53 -3.49
CA THR A 17 -4.57 -1.69 -4.75
C THR A 17 -4.53 -0.40 -5.56
N ASN A 18 -5.67 0.29 -5.69
CA ASN A 18 -5.74 1.56 -6.41
C ASN A 18 -4.89 2.64 -5.73
N PHE A 19 -4.87 2.69 -4.39
CA PHE A 19 -4.03 3.62 -3.66
C PHE A 19 -2.55 3.37 -3.93
N VAL A 20 -2.07 2.14 -3.77
CA VAL A 20 -0.64 1.81 -3.99
C VAL A 20 -0.22 2.09 -5.42
N THR A 21 -1.05 1.75 -6.40
CA THR A 21 -0.76 1.98 -7.83
C THR A 21 -0.77 3.46 -8.19
N ALA A 22 -1.75 4.24 -7.70
CA ALA A 22 -1.79 5.68 -7.91
C ALA A 22 -0.59 6.41 -7.27
N GLN A 23 -0.18 5.96 -6.08
CA GLN A 23 0.96 6.50 -5.35
C GLN A 23 2.31 5.93 -5.82
N LYS A 24 2.30 4.96 -6.75
CA LYS A 24 3.50 4.23 -7.21
C LYS A 24 4.36 3.67 -6.08
N GLY A 25 3.71 3.22 -5.00
CA GLY A 25 4.38 2.72 -3.80
C GLY A 25 5.03 3.81 -2.92
N ILE A 26 4.78 5.09 -3.14
CA ILE A 26 5.36 6.17 -2.33
C ILE A 26 4.25 7.09 -1.83
N TRP A 27 4.04 7.12 -0.52
CA TRP A 27 3.06 8.01 0.10
C TRP A 27 3.59 8.54 1.43
N ASP A 28 3.08 9.70 1.83
CA ASP A 28 3.35 10.30 3.13
C ASP A 28 2.17 10.11 4.08
N HIS A 29 2.24 10.73 5.26
CA HIS A 29 1.18 10.65 6.25
C HIS A 29 -0.13 11.30 5.77
N ALA A 30 -0.07 12.35 4.96
CA ALA A 30 -1.26 13.04 4.46
C ALA A 30 -2.03 12.16 3.47
N ALA A 31 -1.33 11.56 2.50
CA ALA A 31 -1.91 10.62 1.55
C ALA A 31 -2.51 9.38 2.25
N TRP A 32 -1.88 8.92 3.34
CA TRP A 32 -2.46 7.87 4.20
C TRP A 32 -3.78 8.31 4.85
N LEU A 33 -3.83 9.50 5.46
CA LEU A 33 -5.06 10.01 6.07
C LEU A 33 -6.18 10.20 5.03
N ASP A 34 -5.84 10.68 3.84
CA ASP A 34 -6.78 10.83 2.72
C ASP A 34 -7.33 9.48 2.26
N PHE A 35 -6.48 8.45 2.18
CA PHE A 35 -6.91 7.08 1.90
C PHE A 35 -7.90 6.59 2.95
N MET A 36 -7.58 6.74 4.24
CA MET A 36 -8.45 6.30 5.33
C MET A 36 -9.80 7.03 5.33
N SER A 37 -9.80 8.34 5.07
CA SER A 37 -11.01 9.12 4.87
C SER A 37 -11.83 8.61 3.69
N GLY A 38 -11.18 8.29 2.56
CA GLY A 38 -11.82 7.68 1.39
C GLY A 38 -12.50 6.34 1.71
N VAL A 39 -11.83 5.49 2.50
CA VAL A 39 -12.38 4.21 2.97
C VAL A 39 -13.58 4.44 3.89
N GLN A 40 -13.50 5.33 4.89
CA GLN A 40 -14.64 5.66 5.75
C GLN A 40 -15.82 6.25 4.95
N ASN A 41 -15.54 7.08 3.94
CA ASN A 41 -16.55 7.65 3.05
C ASN A 41 -17.30 6.57 2.24
N LYS A 42 -16.67 5.42 2.00
CA LYS A 42 -17.31 4.24 1.39
C LYS A 42 -18.18 3.44 2.35
N GLY A 43 -18.21 3.80 3.64
CA GLY A 43 -19.09 3.21 4.66
C GLY A 43 -18.44 2.12 5.51
N PHE A 44 -17.13 1.93 5.37
CA PHE A 44 -16.36 1.03 6.22
C PHE A 44 -16.13 1.65 7.59
N ASP A 45 -16.42 0.89 8.65
CA ASP A 45 -15.94 1.23 9.98
C ASP A 45 -14.46 0.87 10.11
N ILE A 46 -13.69 1.80 10.64
CA ILE A 46 -12.23 1.73 10.69
C ILE A 46 -11.80 1.77 12.15
N SER A 47 -11.75 0.58 12.74
CA SER A 47 -11.16 0.35 14.07
C SER A 47 -9.64 0.46 14.01
N GLY A 48 -8.98 0.62 15.17
CA GLY A 48 -7.50 0.64 15.23
C GLY A 48 -6.86 -0.64 14.67
N GLU A 49 -7.49 -1.80 14.86
CA GLU A 49 -7.04 -3.06 14.27
C GLU A 49 -7.19 -3.08 12.74
N MET A 50 -8.33 -2.61 12.22
CA MET A 50 -8.54 -2.46 10.78
C MET A 50 -7.53 -1.49 10.14
N GLN A 51 -7.18 -0.40 10.83
CA GLN A 51 -6.12 0.52 10.40
C GLN A 51 -4.77 -0.17 10.33
N SER A 52 -4.43 -0.98 11.34
CA SER A 52 -3.18 -1.75 11.35
C SER A 52 -3.13 -2.73 10.18
N ASN A 53 -4.18 -3.54 10.00
CA ASN A 53 -4.26 -4.53 8.92
C ASN A 53 -4.18 -3.88 7.52
N LEU A 54 -4.82 -2.72 7.35
CA LEU A 54 -4.69 -1.95 6.11
C LEU A 54 -3.26 -1.41 5.92
N GLY A 55 -2.64 -0.89 6.97
CA GLY A 55 -1.25 -0.44 6.93
C GLY A 55 -0.29 -1.56 6.50
N ASP A 56 -0.45 -2.75 7.08
CA ASP A 56 0.32 -3.94 6.73
C ASP A 56 0.10 -4.36 5.27
N LEU A 57 -1.16 -4.37 4.81
CA LEU A 57 -1.49 -4.66 3.43
C LEU A 57 -0.83 -3.69 2.45
N LEU A 58 -0.95 -2.37 2.71
CA LEU A 58 -0.36 -1.36 1.84
C LEU A 58 1.16 -1.50 1.81
N ASN A 59 1.80 -1.74 2.95
CA ASN A 59 3.24 -1.95 3.03
C ASN A 59 3.70 -3.20 2.28
N ALA A 60 2.96 -4.31 2.38
CA ALA A 60 3.24 -5.53 1.61
C ALA A 60 3.12 -5.30 0.10
N MET A 61 2.04 -4.65 -0.34
CA MET A 61 1.85 -4.25 -1.73
C MET A 61 2.95 -3.29 -2.21
N ASN A 62 3.38 -2.34 -1.38
CA ASN A 62 4.48 -1.42 -1.74
C ASN A 62 5.78 -2.18 -1.99
N ARG A 63 6.16 -3.09 -1.10
CA ARG A 63 7.39 -3.89 -1.27
C ARG A 63 7.35 -4.72 -2.56
N PHE A 64 6.20 -5.31 -2.87
CA PHE A 64 6.00 -6.00 -4.14
C PHE A 64 6.09 -5.04 -5.34
N TYR A 65 5.42 -3.88 -5.25
CA TYR A 65 5.40 -2.85 -6.29
C TYR A 65 6.79 -2.28 -6.58
N THR A 66 7.58 -2.01 -5.55
CA THR A 66 8.92 -1.43 -5.72
C THR A 66 9.89 -2.46 -6.29
N THR A 67 9.76 -3.73 -5.89
CA THR A 67 10.60 -4.83 -6.38
C THR A 67 10.36 -5.12 -7.85
N CYS A 68 9.10 -5.14 -8.29
CA CYS A 68 8.82 -5.43 -9.69
C CYS A 68 8.96 -4.18 -10.59
N ALA A 69 9.22 -2.97 -10.05
CA ALA A 69 9.11 -1.71 -10.82
C ALA A 69 10.04 -1.64 -12.04
N ALA A 70 11.08 -2.48 -12.05
CA ALA A 70 11.99 -2.65 -13.16
C ALA A 70 11.35 -3.29 -14.42
N THR A 71 10.16 -3.91 -14.33
CA THR A 71 9.61 -4.75 -15.41
C THR A 71 8.58 -4.08 -16.34
N GLY A 72 8.35 -2.77 -16.24
CA GLY A 72 7.55 -1.98 -17.19
C GLY A 72 6.03 -2.19 -17.16
N ASN A 73 5.53 -3.34 -16.69
CA ASN A 73 4.10 -3.70 -16.61
C ASN A 73 3.56 -3.80 -15.17
N MET A 74 4.23 -3.14 -14.23
CA MET A 74 3.97 -3.22 -12.80
C MET A 74 2.50 -3.13 -12.40
N GLU A 75 1.78 -2.12 -12.89
CA GLU A 75 0.42 -1.85 -12.41
C GLU A 75 -0.53 -3.04 -12.73
N SER A 76 -0.39 -3.60 -13.93
CA SER A 76 -1.16 -4.77 -14.34
C SER A 76 -0.75 -6.00 -13.54
N THR A 77 0.56 -6.21 -13.33
CA THR A 77 1.08 -7.29 -12.49
C THR A 77 0.53 -7.22 -11.07
N MET A 78 0.62 -6.04 -10.43
CA MET A 78 0.11 -5.82 -9.09
C MET A 78 -1.39 -6.13 -9.01
N LYS A 79 -2.18 -5.61 -9.94
CA LYS A 79 -3.63 -5.87 -9.98
C LYS A 79 -3.94 -7.35 -10.16
N SER A 80 -3.23 -8.05 -11.05
CA SER A 80 -3.39 -9.49 -11.27
C SER A 80 -3.06 -10.28 -10.00
N VAL A 81 -1.90 -10.01 -9.40
CA VAL A 81 -1.44 -10.71 -8.19
C VAL A 81 -2.39 -10.51 -7.03
N VAL A 82 -2.85 -9.28 -6.78
CA VAL A 82 -3.80 -9.02 -5.71
C VAL A 82 -5.14 -9.69 -5.99
N ASN A 83 -5.60 -9.69 -7.24
CA ASN A 83 -6.83 -10.38 -7.61
C ASN A 83 -6.72 -11.90 -7.40
N ASP A 84 -5.61 -12.50 -7.84
CA ASP A 84 -5.31 -13.92 -7.64
C ASP A 84 -5.22 -14.25 -6.14
N SER A 85 -4.60 -13.38 -5.33
CA SER A 85 -4.55 -13.51 -3.87
C SER A 85 -5.94 -13.49 -3.22
N VAL A 86 -6.81 -12.58 -3.67
CA VAL A 86 -8.20 -12.49 -3.18
C VAL A 86 -8.98 -13.76 -3.52
N LEU A 87 -8.81 -14.29 -4.74
CA LEU A 87 -9.44 -15.55 -5.16
C LEU A 87 -8.93 -16.73 -4.32
N PHE A 88 -7.61 -16.85 -4.17
CA PHE A 88 -6.98 -17.88 -3.36
C PHE A 88 -7.50 -17.88 -1.92
N ILE A 89 -7.52 -16.72 -1.25
CA ILE A 89 -8.03 -16.62 0.13
C ILE A 89 -9.50 -17.02 0.21
N ARG A 90 -10.31 -16.68 -0.80
CA ARG A 90 -11.73 -17.04 -0.83
C ARG A 90 -11.94 -18.54 -1.02
N GLU A 91 -11.19 -19.18 -1.91
CA GLU A 91 -11.26 -20.61 -2.18
C GLU A 91 -10.85 -21.43 -0.96
N HIS A 92 -9.79 -20.99 -0.29
CA HIS A 92 -9.25 -21.62 0.91
C HIS A 92 -9.90 -21.12 2.22
N SER A 93 -10.87 -20.20 2.13
CA SER A 93 -11.51 -19.56 3.29
C SER A 93 -10.50 -19.00 4.32
N GLY A 94 -9.37 -18.49 3.84
CA GLY A 94 -8.27 -17.96 4.66
C GLY A 94 -7.39 -19.02 5.35
N VAL A 95 -7.53 -20.30 5.02
CA VAL A 95 -6.75 -21.41 5.59
C VAL A 95 -6.13 -22.23 4.47
N TRP A 96 -4.81 -22.19 4.35
CA TRP A 96 -4.05 -22.93 3.35
C TRP A 96 -2.84 -23.61 3.99
N ASP A 97 -2.37 -24.68 3.36
CA ASP A 97 -1.13 -25.35 3.75
C ASP A 97 0.06 -24.95 2.84
N HIS A 98 1.19 -25.64 2.99
CA HIS A 98 2.38 -25.36 2.19
C HIS A 98 2.18 -25.74 0.71
N THR A 99 1.42 -26.79 0.42
CA THR A 99 1.15 -27.26 -0.94
C THR A 99 0.28 -26.26 -1.68
N ASP A 100 -0.80 -25.79 -1.05
CA ASP A 100 -1.67 -24.73 -1.59
C ASP A 100 -0.87 -23.46 -1.90
N TRP A 101 0.04 -23.07 -1.00
CA TRP A 101 0.93 -21.93 -1.18
C TRP A 101 1.86 -22.11 -2.40
N GLU A 102 2.48 -23.27 -2.57
CA GLU A 102 3.35 -23.53 -3.72
C GLU A 102 2.58 -23.50 -5.05
N GLU A 103 1.35 -24.02 -5.08
CA GLU A 103 0.47 -23.96 -6.25
C GLU A 103 0.07 -22.51 -6.59
N PHE A 104 -0.24 -21.72 -5.57
CA PHE A 104 -0.50 -20.30 -5.74
C PHE A 104 0.71 -19.55 -6.31
N VAL A 105 1.92 -19.79 -5.79
CA VAL A 105 3.15 -19.17 -6.30
C VAL A 105 3.40 -19.56 -7.76
N LYS A 106 3.18 -20.83 -8.14
CA LYS A 106 3.31 -21.28 -9.54
C LYS A 106 2.32 -20.55 -10.45
N THR A 107 1.07 -20.38 -10.01
CA THR A 107 0.03 -19.65 -10.75
C THR A 107 0.40 -18.17 -10.90
N ALA A 108 0.85 -17.52 -9.82
CA ALA A 108 1.29 -16.12 -9.86
C ALA A 108 2.50 -15.92 -10.79
N GLN A 109 3.45 -16.85 -10.81
CA GLN A 109 4.58 -16.85 -11.76
C GLN A 109 4.13 -16.96 -13.22
N GLN A 110 3.12 -17.79 -13.50
CA GLN A 110 2.56 -17.93 -14.85
C GLN A 110 1.85 -16.65 -15.33
N ASN A 111 1.16 -15.95 -14.43
CA ASN A 111 0.39 -14.75 -14.76
C ASN A 111 1.23 -13.46 -14.83
N THR A 112 2.46 -13.49 -14.33
CA THR A 112 3.32 -12.31 -14.24
C THR A 112 4.64 -12.50 -15.01
N PHE A 113 5.68 -12.93 -14.31
CA PHE A 113 7.04 -13.20 -14.78
C PHE A 113 7.76 -14.02 -13.71
N THR A 114 8.99 -14.43 -13.97
CA THR A 114 9.82 -15.16 -13.00
C THR A 114 9.96 -14.36 -11.70
N LEU A 115 9.25 -14.80 -10.65
CA LEU A 115 9.36 -14.21 -9.32
C LEU A 115 10.69 -14.63 -8.70
N SER A 116 11.48 -13.65 -8.25
CA SER A 116 12.62 -13.93 -7.39
C SER A 116 12.14 -14.44 -6.02
N GLU A 117 13.01 -15.10 -5.27
CA GLU A 117 12.74 -15.52 -3.89
C GLU A 117 12.25 -14.35 -3.02
N SER A 118 12.84 -13.17 -3.18
CA SER A 118 12.40 -11.95 -2.49
C SER A 118 10.99 -11.52 -2.87
N THR A 119 10.62 -11.63 -4.14
CA THR A 119 9.27 -11.26 -4.63
C THR A 119 8.23 -12.25 -4.10
N THR A 120 8.58 -13.54 -4.06
CA THR A 120 7.76 -14.59 -3.45
C THR A 120 7.52 -14.34 -1.96
N ALA A 121 8.52 -13.87 -1.22
CA ALA A 121 8.33 -13.49 0.18
C ALA A 121 7.34 -12.31 0.35
N TYR A 122 7.39 -11.31 -0.53
CA TYR A 122 6.43 -10.20 -0.49
C TYR A 122 5.01 -10.64 -0.86
N LEU A 123 4.88 -11.61 -1.77
CA LEU A 123 3.60 -12.22 -2.11
C LEU A 123 2.96 -12.91 -0.89
N GLY A 124 3.76 -13.63 -0.09
CA GLY A 124 3.29 -14.20 1.18
C GLY A 124 2.81 -13.12 2.16
N GLY A 125 3.53 -12.00 2.23
CA GLY A 125 3.10 -10.84 3.03
C GLY A 125 1.75 -10.25 2.59
N ILE A 126 1.49 -10.20 1.27
CA ILE A 126 0.18 -9.76 0.74
C ILE A 126 -0.91 -10.75 1.17
N LEU A 127 -0.69 -12.06 1.08
CA LEU A 127 -1.66 -13.08 1.48
C LEU A 127 -2.01 -12.99 2.97
N GLU A 128 -1.01 -12.88 3.85
CA GLU A 128 -1.26 -12.81 5.30
C GLU A 128 -2.03 -11.53 5.68
N ALA A 129 -1.67 -10.39 5.08
CA ALA A 129 -2.39 -9.14 5.33
C ALA A 129 -3.84 -9.19 4.81
N LEU A 130 -4.05 -9.78 3.63
CA LEU A 130 -5.38 -9.99 3.08
C LEU A 130 -6.20 -10.99 3.89
N LYS A 131 -5.57 -12.04 4.44
CA LYS A 131 -6.22 -12.99 5.34
C LYS A 131 -6.69 -12.31 6.62
N ALA A 132 -5.89 -11.42 7.20
CA ALA A 132 -6.31 -10.65 8.38
C ALA A 132 -7.59 -9.85 8.10
N LEU A 133 -7.68 -9.20 6.93
CA LEU A 133 -8.89 -8.49 6.49
C LEU A 133 -10.07 -9.41 6.15
N TYR A 134 -9.80 -10.64 5.73
CA TYR A 134 -10.83 -11.63 5.43
C TYR A 134 -11.45 -12.23 6.70
N VAL A 135 -10.62 -12.55 7.69
CA VAL A 135 -11.04 -13.11 9.00
C VAL A 135 -11.75 -12.04 9.83
N LEU A 136 -11.32 -10.79 9.73
CA LEU A 136 -11.94 -9.64 10.37
C LEU A 136 -12.60 -8.74 9.31
N PRO A 137 -13.71 -9.19 8.71
CA PRO A 137 -14.35 -8.45 7.64
C PRO A 137 -14.77 -7.08 8.15
N PRO A 138 -14.55 -6.01 7.37
CA PRO A 138 -14.90 -4.68 7.82
C PRO A 138 -16.42 -4.58 7.99
N ALA A 139 -16.85 -4.08 9.14
CA ALA A 139 -18.26 -3.82 9.40
C ALA A 139 -18.72 -2.70 8.46
N ALA A 140 -19.53 -3.05 7.46
CA ALA A 140 -20.19 -2.06 6.62
C ALA A 140 -21.29 -1.42 7.46
N THR A 141 -21.10 -0.15 7.85
CA THR A 141 -22.18 0.59 8.48
C THR A 141 -23.24 0.85 7.42
N ALA A 142 -24.45 0.32 7.61
CA ALA A 142 -25.58 0.66 6.76
C ALA A 142 -25.81 2.17 6.90
N LYS A 143 -25.29 2.96 5.95
CA LYS A 143 -25.39 4.42 5.95
C LYS A 143 -26.87 4.81 6.02
N LYS A 144 -27.35 5.15 7.21
CA LYS A 144 -28.54 5.99 7.38
C LYS A 144 -28.12 7.34 6.80
N ARG A 145 -28.57 7.62 5.58
CA ARG A 145 -28.22 8.81 4.82
C ARG A 145 -28.81 10.03 5.55
N THR A 146 -28.06 10.58 6.50
CA THR A 146 -28.44 11.81 7.20
C THR A 146 -28.30 12.95 6.19
N THR A 147 -29.43 13.42 5.69
CA THR A 147 -29.54 14.66 4.91
C THR A 147 -28.95 15.79 5.73
N ALA A 148 -27.77 16.28 5.32
CA ALA A 148 -27.17 17.47 5.88
C ALA A 148 -28.06 18.68 5.52
N SER A 149 -28.76 19.20 6.51
CA SER A 149 -29.42 20.50 6.47
C SER A 149 -28.37 21.58 6.23
N ARG A 150 -28.44 22.19 5.05
CA ARG A 150 -27.64 23.35 4.64
C ARG A 150 -28.08 24.58 5.44
N THR A 151 -27.44 24.86 6.57
CA THR A 151 -27.61 26.13 7.26
C THR A 151 -26.65 27.16 6.67
N LYS A 152 -27.25 28.16 6.03
CA LYS A 152 -26.64 29.34 5.42
C LYS A 152 -26.28 30.36 6.51
N ALA A 153 -25.00 30.70 6.63
CA ALA A 153 -24.48 31.94 7.24
C ALA A 153 -23.12 32.19 6.56
N SER A 154 -22.96 33.08 5.57
CA SER A 154 -23.05 34.54 5.53
C SER A 154 -22.09 35.28 6.46
N ALA A 155 -21.00 35.74 5.82
CA ALA A 155 -20.26 37.00 6.02
C ALA A 155 -19.41 37.22 7.28
N GLY A 156 -18.14 37.60 7.06
CA GLY A 156 -17.43 38.50 7.97
C GLY A 156 -15.93 38.27 8.14
N SER A 157 -15.14 39.01 7.35
CA SER A 157 -13.87 39.64 7.75
C SER A 157 -12.54 38.88 7.64
N GLN A 158 -11.79 39.23 6.59
CA GLN A 158 -10.32 39.45 6.65
C GLN A 158 -9.97 40.50 7.71
N PRO A 159 -8.74 40.47 8.24
CA PRO A 159 -7.80 41.51 7.84
C PRO A 159 -6.38 41.00 7.51
N ALA A 160 -5.68 41.86 6.78
CA ALA A 160 -4.36 41.68 6.22
C ALA A 160 -3.20 42.01 7.20
N ALA A 161 -2.04 41.45 6.85
CA ALA A 161 -0.68 41.99 7.00
C ALA A 161 -0.03 42.07 8.39
N ALA A 162 1.08 41.34 8.55
CA ALA A 162 2.35 41.92 9.01
C ALA A 162 3.54 41.01 8.64
N ALA A 163 4.40 41.53 7.78
CA ALA A 163 5.70 40.99 7.45
C ALA A 163 6.65 41.05 8.66
N LYS A 164 7.47 40.01 8.87
CA LYS A 164 8.78 40.17 9.52
C LYS A 164 9.82 39.28 8.82
N LYS A 165 10.89 39.98 8.44
CA LYS A 165 12.12 39.60 7.77
C LYS A 165 13.20 39.44 8.84
N SER A 166 13.92 38.31 8.86
CA SER A 166 15.24 38.14 9.49
C SER A 166 15.95 37.01 8.73
N GLU A 167 16.97 37.31 7.90
CA GLU A 167 18.39 37.48 8.27
C GLU A 167 19.07 36.10 8.41
N GLU A 168 19.60 35.55 7.33
CA GLU A 168 21.00 35.70 6.86
C GLU A 168 22.06 35.31 7.91
N ALA A 169 22.57 34.08 7.79
CA ALA A 169 23.90 33.72 8.26
C ALA A 169 24.47 32.54 7.44
N LYS A 170 25.34 32.88 6.49
CA LYS A 170 26.47 32.09 5.96
C LYS A 170 27.73 32.79 6.53
N PRO A 171 28.86 32.15 6.92
CA PRO A 171 29.64 31.13 6.20
C PRO A 171 30.16 30.00 7.15
N ALA A 172 30.77 28.90 6.72
CA ALA A 172 32.12 28.85 6.14
C ALA A 172 32.48 27.46 5.60
N ALA A 173 33.36 27.50 4.62
CA ALA A 173 33.93 26.37 3.92
C ALA A 173 34.99 25.63 4.78
N ALA A 174 35.04 24.31 4.60
CA ALA A 174 36.28 23.55 4.70
C ALA A 174 36.30 22.48 3.59
N LYS A 175 37.25 22.62 2.67
CA LYS A 175 37.63 21.58 1.68
C LYS A 175 38.59 20.55 2.35
N PRO A 176 39.28 19.66 1.60
CA PRO A 176 38.89 18.26 1.40
C PRO A 176 39.95 17.28 1.93
N ALA A 177 39.57 16.04 2.26
CA ALA A 177 40.55 15.01 2.63
C ALA A 177 40.44 13.74 1.77
N VAL A 178 41.38 13.66 0.83
CA VAL A 178 42.24 12.50 0.51
C VAL A 178 41.59 11.22 -0.04
N ARG A 179 41.81 11.05 -1.36
CA ARG A 179 41.95 9.78 -2.10
C ARG A 179 42.72 8.71 -1.30
N LYS A 180 42.19 7.47 -1.28
CA LYS A 180 43.02 6.28 -1.42
C LYS A 180 42.49 5.40 -2.55
N LYS A 181 43.28 5.33 -3.62
CA LYS A 181 43.28 4.24 -4.60
C LYS A 181 43.83 2.99 -3.91
N VAL A 182 43.15 1.85 -4.00
CA VAL A 182 43.79 0.53 -3.91
C VAL A 182 43.27 -0.31 -5.08
N ALA A 183 44.21 -1.09 -5.64
CA ALA A 183 44.29 -1.48 -7.03
C ALA A 183 43.49 -2.73 -7.41
N LYS A 184 43.13 -2.78 -8.70
CA LYS A 184 42.94 -4.01 -9.47
C LYS A 184 44.26 -4.80 -9.51
N LYS A 185 44.22 -6.11 -9.22
CA LYS A 185 45.01 -7.11 -9.97
C LYS A 185 44.26 -8.44 -10.00
N ALA A 186 44.39 -9.10 -11.14
CA ALA A 186 43.53 -10.14 -11.73
C ALA A 186 43.94 -11.58 -11.32
N PRO A 187 43.35 -12.65 -11.91
CA PRO A 187 43.23 -14.00 -11.33
C PRO A 187 44.48 -14.89 -11.53
N LYS A 188 44.55 -15.97 -10.74
CA LYS A 188 45.40 -17.13 -11.05
C LYS A 188 44.54 -18.26 -11.61
N SER A 189 44.83 -18.66 -12.83
CA SER A 189 44.43 -19.95 -13.41
C SER A 189 45.25 -21.07 -12.78
N GLN A 190 44.60 -22.20 -12.48
CA GLN A 190 45.20 -23.53 -12.50
C GLN A 190 44.36 -24.41 -13.42
#